data_AF-A0A7C1IVH4-F1
#
_entry.id   AF-A0A7C1IVH4-F1
#
_cell.length_a   1.000
_cell.length_b   1.000
_cell.length_c   1.000
_cell.angle_alpha   90.00
_cell.angle_beta   90.00
_cell.angle_gamma   90.00
#
_symmetry.space_group_name_H-M   'P 1'
#
loop_
_entity.id
_entity.type
_entity.pdbx_description
1 polymer ?
#
loop_
_entity_poly.entity_id
_entity_poly.type
_entity_poly.pdbx_seq_one_letter_code
_entity_poly.pdbx_strand_id
1 'polypeptide(L)'
;MAFTLIKGTYHLVNRSARGKETGFEPDGDSLHFKPENPELLKKLRRVGRYFDLTNIGSTQLRFEGIDALELHYRPDVKGAPVTHQPLGLARAARDALTGLLALNPVPYVQPRGIQVNPPVPRDAAPGFILSQTLEVNGRPVAFAFAGKPPAADGSEHKLNYALIKRSLNYALLQRGHAYPMFYDGLSAAMRTALADAVKDARRARRGLWVDDFSQKGLPLAGLTDLETNGVIFPKLFRRLAEFLSTPNAKLTDFSRWLNEEKPEILLDLRTLDFSLFGDVVMAGPSRVRLTRMPEEMVFISAR
;
A
#
# COMPACT_ATOMS: atom_id res chain seq x y z
N MET A 1 12.37 -13.64 12.77
CA MET A 1 11.99 -14.54 11.66
C MET A 1 12.77 -14.14 10.43
N ALA A 2 13.20 -15.09 9.61
CA ALA A 2 13.95 -14.83 8.38
C ALA A 2 12.99 -14.63 7.19
N PHE A 3 13.36 -13.78 6.24
CA PHE A 3 12.61 -13.53 5.01
C PHE A 3 13.09 -14.50 3.93
N THR A 4 12.17 -15.10 3.20
CA THR A 4 12.50 -15.93 2.03
C THR A 4 12.75 -15.01 0.85
N LEU A 5 13.93 -15.15 0.21
CA LEU A 5 14.22 -14.54 -1.08
C LEU A 5 13.50 -15.32 -2.17
N ILE A 6 12.69 -14.63 -2.97
CA ILE A 6 12.00 -15.21 -4.12
C ILE A 6 12.38 -14.39 -5.35
N LYS A 7 13.06 -15.02 -6.30
CA LYS A 7 13.44 -14.42 -7.59
C LYS A 7 12.27 -14.38 -8.54
N GLY A 8 12.28 -13.42 -9.47
CA GLY A 8 11.20 -13.31 -10.44
C GLY A 8 11.28 -12.06 -11.29
N THR A 9 10.13 -11.73 -11.83
CA THR A 9 9.95 -10.58 -12.73
C THR A 9 8.66 -9.84 -12.39
N TYR A 10 8.65 -8.52 -12.56
CA TYR A 10 7.48 -7.68 -12.37
C TYR A 10 6.75 -7.46 -13.69
N HIS A 11 5.42 -7.55 -13.68
CA HIS A 11 4.60 -7.54 -14.89
C HIS A 11 3.51 -6.48 -14.86
N LEU A 12 3.26 -5.88 -16.03
CA LEU A 12 2.17 -4.93 -16.30
C LEU A 12 1.03 -5.56 -17.11
N VAL A 13 1.29 -6.70 -17.77
CA VAL A 13 0.35 -7.34 -18.68
C VAL A 13 0.09 -8.78 -18.28
N ASN A 14 -1.17 -9.19 -18.34
CA ASN A 14 -1.64 -10.57 -18.23
C ASN A 14 -2.00 -11.12 -19.61
N ARG A 15 -2.39 -12.40 -19.66
CA ARG A 15 -2.98 -13.02 -20.85
C ARG A 15 -4.33 -13.64 -20.49
N SER A 16 -5.32 -13.48 -21.34
CA SER A 16 -6.58 -14.24 -21.26
C SER A 16 -6.37 -15.72 -21.63
N ALA A 17 -7.37 -16.57 -21.35
CA ALA A 17 -7.33 -17.98 -21.74
C ALA A 17 -7.19 -18.19 -23.27
N ARG A 18 -7.59 -17.20 -24.08
CA ARG A 18 -7.45 -17.21 -25.56
C ARG A 18 -6.14 -16.57 -26.04
N GLY A 19 -5.22 -16.25 -25.14
CA GLY A 19 -3.90 -15.67 -25.46
C GLY A 19 -3.88 -14.16 -25.70
N LYS A 20 -5.03 -13.46 -25.70
CA LYS A 20 -5.08 -11.99 -25.81
C LYS A 20 -4.48 -11.32 -24.58
N GLU A 21 -3.61 -10.34 -24.78
CA GLU A 21 -3.04 -9.50 -23.72
C GLU A 21 -4.11 -8.62 -23.06
N THR A 22 -4.00 -8.47 -21.73
CA THR A 22 -4.87 -7.62 -20.92
C THR A 22 -4.03 -6.89 -19.88
N GLY A 23 -4.22 -5.60 -19.66
CA GLY A 23 -3.44 -4.86 -18.67
C GLY A 23 -3.86 -5.12 -17.23
N PHE A 24 -2.88 -5.14 -16.33
CA PHE A 24 -3.09 -5.04 -14.89
C PHE A 24 -3.39 -3.60 -14.45
N GLU A 25 -3.73 -3.43 -13.18
CA GLU A 25 -4.01 -2.14 -12.54
C GLU A 25 -2.97 -1.85 -11.44
N PRO A 26 -1.70 -1.57 -11.79
CA PRO A 26 -0.68 -1.25 -10.80
C PRO A 26 -1.00 0.06 -10.08
N ASP A 27 -0.62 0.15 -8.81
CA ASP A 27 -0.75 1.34 -7.96
C ASP A 27 0.62 1.73 -7.37
N GLY A 28 0.64 2.51 -6.30
CA GLY A 28 1.88 3.00 -5.69
C GLY A 28 2.55 2.04 -4.70
N ASP A 29 1.94 0.89 -4.39
CA ASP A 29 2.36 -0.05 -3.35
C ASP A 29 2.00 -1.52 -3.64
N SER A 30 1.64 -1.81 -4.89
CA SER A 30 1.25 -3.11 -5.40
C SER A 30 1.63 -3.25 -6.88
N LEU A 31 2.15 -4.42 -7.23
CA LEU A 31 2.48 -4.78 -8.61
C LEU A 31 2.41 -6.30 -8.76
N HIS A 32 2.12 -6.77 -9.97
CA HIS A 32 2.18 -8.19 -10.28
C HIS A 32 3.63 -8.68 -10.34
N PHE A 33 3.88 -9.81 -9.70
CA PHE A 33 5.19 -10.47 -9.66
C PHE A 33 5.04 -11.94 -10.05
N LYS A 34 5.84 -12.37 -11.02
CA LYS A 34 5.95 -13.75 -11.45
C LYS A 34 7.19 -14.37 -10.80
N PRO A 35 7.04 -15.24 -9.78
CA PRO A 35 8.19 -15.95 -9.22
C PRO A 35 8.79 -16.91 -10.25
N GLU A 36 10.11 -17.08 -10.23
CA GLU A 36 10.79 -18.13 -11.01
C GLU A 36 10.36 -19.51 -10.51
N ASN A 37 10.22 -19.66 -9.19
CA ASN A 37 9.72 -20.87 -8.54
C ASN A 37 8.49 -20.56 -7.67
N PRO A 38 7.26 -20.79 -8.15
CA PRO A 38 6.04 -20.53 -7.37
C PRO A 38 5.92 -21.43 -6.13
N GLU A 39 6.64 -22.55 -6.05
CA GLU A 39 6.63 -23.42 -4.86
C GLU A 39 7.19 -22.71 -3.62
N LEU A 40 8.00 -21.66 -3.80
CA LEU A 40 8.50 -20.86 -2.69
C LEU A 40 7.41 -20.03 -2.01
N LEU A 41 6.34 -19.65 -2.72
CA LEU A 41 5.19 -18.98 -2.11
C LEU A 41 4.47 -19.89 -1.10
N LYS A 42 4.53 -21.21 -1.30
CA LYS A 42 3.94 -22.20 -0.39
C LYS A 42 4.63 -22.25 0.97
N LYS A 43 5.88 -21.78 1.05
CA LYS A 43 6.69 -21.76 2.28
C LYS A 43 6.40 -20.53 3.16
N LEU A 44 5.68 -19.54 2.64
CA LEU A 44 5.35 -18.33 3.38
C LEU A 44 4.29 -18.64 4.43
N ARG A 45 4.37 -18.00 5.60
CA ARG A 45 3.36 -18.11 6.64
C ARG A 45 2.02 -17.60 6.09
N ARG A 46 0.97 -18.39 6.21
CA ARG A 46 -0.35 -18.02 5.73
C ARG A 46 -1.22 -17.50 6.87
N VAL A 47 -1.78 -16.29 6.71
CA VAL A 47 -2.76 -15.74 7.64
C VAL A 47 -4.18 -16.14 7.25
N GLY A 48 -4.52 -16.08 5.96
CA GLY A 48 -5.85 -16.43 5.46
C GLY A 48 -5.81 -17.33 4.23
N ARG A 49 -6.18 -16.77 3.08
CA ARG A 49 -6.25 -17.50 1.81
C ARG A 49 -4.88 -17.92 1.31
N TYR A 50 -4.89 -18.90 0.41
CA TYR A 50 -3.70 -19.22 -0.38
C TYR A 50 -3.48 -18.19 -1.48
N PHE A 51 -2.28 -18.17 -2.07
CA PHE A 51 -2.01 -17.31 -3.22
C PHE A 51 -2.73 -17.85 -4.45
N ASP A 52 -3.17 -16.92 -5.30
CA ASP A 52 -3.67 -17.21 -6.64
C ASP A 52 -2.65 -16.74 -7.67
N LEU A 53 -2.50 -17.54 -8.74
CA LEU A 53 -1.67 -17.22 -9.88
C LEU A 53 -2.54 -16.85 -11.07
N THR A 54 -2.16 -15.81 -11.78
CA THR A 54 -2.76 -15.44 -13.07
C THR A 54 -2.33 -16.41 -14.17
N ASN A 55 -2.89 -16.25 -15.37
CA ASN A 55 -2.54 -17.08 -16.53
C ASN A 55 -1.07 -16.96 -16.96
N ILE A 56 -0.36 -15.90 -16.57
CA ILE A 56 1.09 -15.78 -16.79
C ILE A 56 1.94 -16.36 -15.65
N GLY A 57 1.30 -16.88 -14.59
CA GLY A 57 1.95 -17.39 -13.39
C GLY A 57 2.36 -16.31 -12.40
N SER A 58 1.80 -15.10 -12.50
CA SER A 58 2.09 -13.98 -11.59
C SER A 58 1.08 -13.92 -10.44
N THR A 59 1.45 -13.27 -9.35
CA THR A 59 0.56 -12.93 -8.24
C THR A 59 0.72 -11.46 -7.87
N GLN A 60 -0.33 -10.84 -7.33
CA GLN A 60 -0.27 -9.45 -6.91
C GLN A 60 0.42 -9.33 -5.55
N LEU A 61 1.43 -8.47 -5.46
CA LEU A 61 2.15 -8.21 -4.21
C LEU A 61 1.44 -7.17 -3.36
N ARG A 62 1.63 -7.24 -2.05
CA ARG A 62 1.44 -6.09 -1.15
C ARG A 62 2.81 -5.63 -0.67
N PHE A 63 3.15 -4.36 -0.89
CA PHE A 63 4.44 -3.87 -0.43
C PHE A 63 4.41 -3.69 1.09
N GLU A 64 5.38 -4.31 1.77
CA GLU A 64 5.53 -4.26 3.22
C GLU A 64 5.81 -2.84 3.72
N GLY A 65 5.15 -2.45 4.80
CA GLY A 65 5.44 -1.21 5.53
C GLY A 65 5.00 0.11 4.87
N ILE A 66 4.31 0.07 3.73
CA ILE A 66 3.88 1.28 2.99
C ILE A 66 2.39 1.19 2.60
N ASP A 67 1.79 2.36 2.36
CA ASP A 67 0.40 2.52 1.89
C ASP A 67 0.38 3.76 0.96
N ALA A 68 0.15 3.57 -0.33
CA ALA A 68 0.12 4.66 -1.30
C ALA A 68 -1.26 5.32 -1.37
N LEU A 69 -1.34 6.52 -1.94
CA LEU A 69 -2.63 7.16 -2.17
C LEU A 69 -3.48 6.33 -3.14
N GLU A 70 -4.76 6.18 -2.83
CA GLU A 70 -5.69 5.33 -3.58
C GLU A 70 -5.92 5.82 -5.02
N LEU A 71 -5.65 4.97 -6.01
CA LEU A 71 -6.08 5.19 -7.40
C LEU A 71 -7.54 4.80 -7.62
N HIS A 72 -8.00 3.80 -6.86
CA HIS A 72 -9.35 3.27 -6.90
C HIS A 72 -9.61 2.48 -5.63
N TYR A 73 -10.69 2.81 -4.94
CA TYR A 73 -11.13 2.11 -3.75
C TYR A 73 -12.64 1.93 -3.82
N ARG A 74 -13.13 0.72 -3.56
CA ARG A 74 -14.55 0.45 -3.42
C ARG A 74 -14.87 0.26 -1.94
N PRO A 75 -15.63 1.16 -1.30
CA PRO A 75 -16.07 0.97 0.06
C PRO A 75 -16.92 -0.29 0.22
N ASP A 76 -16.83 -0.95 1.37
CA ASP A 76 -17.63 -2.12 1.72
C ASP A 76 -19.03 -1.71 2.21
N VAL A 77 -19.71 -0.92 1.38
CA VAL A 77 -21.09 -0.46 1.60
C VAL A 77 -21.87 -0.71 0.31
N LYS A 78 -23.03 -1.35 0.43
CA LYS A 78 -23.85 -1.72 -0.73
C LYS A 78 -24.22 -0.48 -1.54
N GLY A 79 -23.83 -0.48 -2.82
CA GLY A 79 -24.11 0.63 -3.75
C GLY A 79 -23.14 1.81 -3.65
N ALA A 80 -22.11 1.74 -2.80
CA ALA A 80 -21.10 2.79 -2.73
C ALA A 80 -20.32 2.91 -4.06
N PRO A 81 -20.06 4.15 -4.53
CA PRO A 81 -19.26 4.36 -5.73
C PRO A 81 -17.80 3.95 -5.49
N VAL A 82 -17.10 3.63 -6.59
CA VAL A 82 -15.64 3.58 -6.54
C VAL A 82 -15.14 5.02 -6.37
N THR A 83 -14.25 5.22 -5.41
CA THR A 83 -13.66 6.51 -5.07
C THR A 83 -12.13 6.43 -5.18
N HIS A 84 -11.43 7.55 -4.96
CA HIS A 84 -9.98 7.63 -5.04
C HIS A 84 -9.45 8.78 -4.19
N GLN A 85 -8.15 8.81 -3.89
CA GLN A 85 -7.47 10.00 -3.40
C GLN A 85 -7.05 10.90 -4.57
N PRO A 86 -6.46 12.09 -4.34
CA PRO A 86 -6.10 12.99 -5.43
C PRO A 86 -5.25 12.30 -6.52
N LEU A 87 -5.86 12.09 -7.69
CA LEU A 87 -5.34 11.20 -8.74
C LEU A 87 -3.96 11.59 -9.25
N GLY A 88 -3.63 12.88 -9.25
CA GLY A 88 -2.30 13.35 -9.65
C GLY A 88 -1.19 12.74 -8.81
N LEU A 89 -1.35 12.73 -7.48
CA LEU A 89 -0.37 12.16 -6.56
C LEU A 89 -0.40 10.62 -6.53
N ALA A 90 -1.60 10.03 -6.60
CA ALA A 90 -1.75 8.57 -6.68
C ALA A 90 -1.10 7.99 -7.97
N ARG A 91 -1.30 8.64 -9.12
CA ARG A 91 -0.64 8.27 -10.38
C ARG A 91 0.86 8.53 -10.32
N ALA A 92 1.30 9.64 -9.73
CA ALA A 92 2.73 9.90 -9.56
C ALA A 92 3.43 8.81 -8.73
N ALA A 93 2.77 8.25 -7.72
CA ALA A 93 3.30 7.12 -6.95
C ALA A 93 3.48 5.86 -7.80
N ARG A 94 2.43 5.48 -8.55
CA ARG A 94 2.49 4.37 -9.51
C ARG A 94 3.58 4.57 -10.57
N ASP A 95 3.63 5.75 -11.19
CA ASP A 95 4.57 6.06 -12.27
C ASP A 95 6.03 6.09 -11.77
N ALA A 96 6.24 6.48 -10.50
CA ALA A 96 7.53 6.36 -9.83
C ALA A 96 7.91 4.90 -9.58
N LEU A 97 6.97 4.04 -9.16
CA LEU A 97 7.20 2.60 -8.98
C LEU A 97 7.57 1.93 -10.31
N THR A 98 6.78 2.13 -11.38
CA THR A 98 7.08 1.57 -12.70
C THR A 98 8.37 2.16 -13.28
N GLY A 99 8.67 3.44 -12.99
CA GLY A 99 9.93 4.09 -13.35
C GLY A 99 11.16 3.48 -12.66
N LEU A 100 11.07 3.16 -11.36
CA LEU A 100 12.13 2.47 -10.62
C LEU A 100 12.44 1.07 -11.17
N LEU A 101 11.47 0.45 -11.85
CA LEU A 101 11.59 -0.84 -12.53
C LEU A 101 11.93 -0.72 -14.02
N ALA A 102 12.18 0.49 -14.52
CA ALA A 102 12.44 0.79 -15.93
C ALA A 102 11.34 0.32 -16.90
N LEU A 103 10.11 0.15 -16.41
CA LEU A 103 8.94 -0.27 -17.19
C LEU A 103 8.32 0.88 -18.01
N ASN A 104 8.67 2.13 -17.71
CA ASN A 104 8.15 3.30 -18.43
C ASN A 104 8.69 3.39 -19.88
N PRO A 105 7.92 3.97 -20.81
CA PRO A 105 6.57 4.54 -20.63
C PRO A 105 5.48 3.46 -20.58
N VAL A 106 4.44 3.69 -19.76
CA VAL A 106 3.30 2.77 -19.61
C VAL A 106 2.03 3.41 -20.19
N PRO A 107 1.43 2.84 -21.24
CA PRO A 107 0.12 3.28 -21.73
C PRO A 107 -0.98 2.83 -20.77
N TYR A 108 -1.97 3.71 -20.51
CA TYR A 108 -3.14 3.41 -19.67
C TYR A 108 -4.45 3.69 -20.41
N VAL A 109 -5.46 2.87 -20.12
CA VAL A 109 -6.81 3.01 -20.69
C VAL A 109 -7.46 4.29 -20.18
N GLN A 110 -7.86 5.16 -21.10
CA GLN A 110 -8.52 6.44 -20.79
C GLN A 110 -10.03 6.26 -20.61
N PRO A 111 -10.72 7.17 -19.89
CA PRO A 111 -10.17 8.36 -19.19
C PRO A 111 -9.65 8.04 -17.78
N ARG A 112 -10.00 6.88 -17.21
CA ARG A 112 -9.68 6.55 -15.82
C ARG A 112 -8.18 6.40 -15.57
N GLY A 113 -7.42 5.98 -16.57
CA GLY A 113 -5.96 5.91 -16.50
C GLY A 113 -5.43 5.01 -15.39
N ILE A 114 -6.16 3.93 -15.05
CA ILE A 114 -5.81 2.97 -13.98
C ILE A 114 -5.26 1.69 -14.61
N GLN A 115 -6.04 1.07 -15.49
CA GLN A 115 -5.66 -0.14 -16.19
C GLN A 115 -4.62 0.13 -17.28
N VAL A 116 -3.57 -0.67 -17.32
CA VAL A 116 -2.60 -0.68 -18.42
C VAL A 116 -3.31 -0.98 -19.74
N ASN A 117 -2.90 -0.33 -20.82
CA ASN A 117 -3.43 -0.54 -22.17
C ASN A 117 -2.39 -1.22 -23.07
N PRO A 118 -2.35 -2.56 -23.16
CA PRO A 118 -1.40 -3.26 -24.01
C PRO A 118 -1.57 -2.91 -25.51
N PRO A 119 -0.51 -3.03 -26.32
CA PRO A 119 0.82 -3.53 -25.96
C PRO A 119 1.64 -2.50 -25.17
N VAL A 120 2.49 -2.98 -24.27
CA VAL A 120 3.48 -2.16 -23.56
C VAL A 120 4.85 -2.30 -24.22
N PRO A 121 5.68 -1.24 -24.25
CA PRO A 121 7.03 -1.34 -24.84
C PRO A 121 8.00 -2.15 -23.96
N ARG A 122 7.70 -2.27 -22.67
CA ARG A 122 8.54 -2.94 -21.68
C ARG A 122 7.66 -3.68 -20.68
N ASP A 123 8.01 -4.93 -20.42
CA ASP A 123 7.37 -5.77 -19.42
C ASP A 123 8.38 -6.75 -18.82
N ALA A 124 7.99 -7.53 -17.82
CA ALA A 124 8.83 -8.55 -17.19
C ALA A 124 10.14 -7.99 -16.61
N ALA A 125 10.07 -6.85 -15.92
CA ALA A 125 11.25 -6.23 -15.32
C ALA A 125 11.90 -7.17 -14.28
N PRO A 126 13.22 -7.42 -14.34
CA PRO A 126 13.89 -8.34 -13.42
C PRO A 126 13.91 -7.79 -12.00
N GLY A 127 13.73 -8.68 -11.03
CA GLY A 127 13.74 -8.33 -9.62
C GLY A 127 13.66 -9.51 -8.68
N PHE A 128 13.49 -9.20 -7.40
CA PHE A 128 13.26 -10.19 -6.37
C PHE A 128 12.46 -9.60 -5.22
N ILE A 129 11.82 -10.47 -4.46
CA ILE A 129 11.13 -10.09 -3.23
C ILE A 129 11.78 -10.78 -2.03
N LEU A 130 11.66 -10.11 -0.88
CA LEU A 130 11.86 -10.72 0.42
C LEU A 130 10.49 -10.74 1.12
N SER A 131 9.97 -11.93 1.39
CA SER A 131 8.64 -12.11 1.98
C SER A 131 8.66 -13.15 3.09
N GLN A 132 7.73 -13.01 4.03
CA GLN A 132 7.50 -13.95 5.13
C GLN A 132 6.07 -14.47 5.19
N THR A 133 5.12 -13.75 4.59
CA THR A 133 3.71 -13.93 4.89
C THR A 133 2.85 -13.73 3.66
N LEU A 134 1.84 -14.59 3.50
CA LEU A 134 0.66 -14.34 2.69
C LEU A 134 -0.39 -13.69 3.60
N GLU A 135 -0.84 -12.49 3.24
CA GLU A 135 -1.90 -11.79 3.99
C GLU A 135 -3.27 -12.48 3.83
N VAL A 136 -4.31 -11.94 4.45
CA VAL A 136 -5.65 -12.55 4.51
C VAL A 136 -6.23 -12.89 3.13
N ASN A 137 -5.93 -12.10 2.10
CA ASN A 137 -6.34 -12.35 0.71
C ASN A 137 -5.32 -13.17 -0.11
N GLY A 138 -4.30 -13.73 0.53
CA GLY A 138 -3.31 -14.60 -0.13
C GLY A 138 -2.20 -13.86 -0.88
N ARG A 139 -2.15 -12.52 -0.83
CA ARG A 139 -1.05 -11.75 -1.45
C ARG A 139 0.24 -11.87 -0.64
N PRO A 140 1.41 -12.08 -1.27
CA PRO A 140 2.68 -11.98 -0.57
C PRO A 140 2.90 -10.55 -0.07
N VAL A 141 3.17 -10.40 1.23
CA VAL A 141 3.62 -9.13 1.82
C VAL A 141 5.14 -9.07 1.69
N ALA A 142 5.64 -8.08 0.97
CA ALA A 142 7.00 -8.12 0.45
C ALA A 142 7.76 -6.80 0.52
N PHE A 143 9.05 -6.88 0.86
CA PHE A 143 10.02 -5.91 0.39
C PHE A 143 10.41 -6.26 -1.05
N ALA A 144 10.21 -5.32 -1.97
CA ALA A 144 10.44 -5.49 -3.40
C ALA A 144 11.76 -4.84 -3.82
N PHE A 145 12.46 -5.45 -4.78
CA PHE A 145 13.78 -5.01 -5.25
C PHE A 145 13.90 -5.13 -6.76
N ALA A 146 14.41 -4.08 -7.40
CA ALA A 146 14.76 -4.11 -8.82
C ALA A 146 16.10 -4.83 -9.05
N GLY A 147 16.22 -5.50 -10.19
CA GLY A 147 17.48 -6.06 -10.68
C GLY A 147 17.88 -7.39 -10.07
N LYS A 148 19.18 -7.68 -10.12
CA LYS A 148 19.71 -9.01 -9.80
C LYS A 148 19.64 -9.32 -8.29
N PRO A 149 19.12 -10.48 -7.88
CA PRO A 149 19.10 -10.91 -6.49
C PRO A 149 20.51 -11.12 -5.93
N PRO A 150 20.76 -10.76 -4.65
CA PRO A 150 22.07 -10.90 -4.02
C PRO A 150 22.39 -12.34 -3.58
N ALA A 151 21.42 -13.27 -3.66
CA ALA A 151 21.59 -14.64 -3.18
C ALA A 151 20.74 -15.65 -3.97
N ALA A 152 20.88 -16.93 -3.62
CA ALA A 152 20.15 -18.04 -4.22
C ALA A 152 18.63 -17.93 -3.98
N ASP A 153 17.84 -18.46 -4.92
CA ASP A 153 16.38 -18.46 -4.80
C ASP A 153 15.96 -19.38 -3.64
N GLY A 154 14.98 -18.94 -2.85
CA GLY A 154 14.51 -19.65 -1.66
C GLY A 154 15.44 -19.56 -0.44
N SER A 155 16.54 -18.81 -0.51
CA SER A 155 17.41 -18.58 0.66
C SER A 155 16.73 -17.68 1.70
N GLU A 156 17.06 -17.92 2.96
CA GLU A 156 16.55 -17.12 4.08
C GLU A 156 17.49 -15.96 4.40
N HIS A 157 16.92 -14.78 4.64
CA HIS A 157 17.65 -13.54 4.91
C HIS A 157 17.11 -12.84 6.15
N LYS A 158 18.02 -12.38 7.01
CA LYS A 158 17.66 -11.40 8.02
C LYS A 158 17.72 -10.01 7.38
N LEU A 159 16.57 -9.39 7.21
CA LEU A 159 16.50 -8.00 6.78
C LEU A 159 17.18 -7.11 7.82
N ASN A 160 18.12 -6.29 7.34
CA ASN A 160 18.77 -5.25 8.11
C ASN A 160 18.48 -3.88 7.47
N TYR A 161 18.84 -2.82 8.20
CA TYR A 161 18.62 -1.44 7.78
C TYR A 161 19.16 -1.15 6.37
N ALA A 162 20.38 -1.59 6.07
CA ALA A 162 21.04 -1.36 4.78
C ALA A 162 20.30 -2.02 3.61
N LEU A 163 19.79 -3.24 3.79
CA LEU A 163 19.02 -3.93 2.77
C LEU A 163 17.66 -3.27 2.56
N ILE A 164 16.99 -2.83 3.62
CA ILE A 164 15.70 -2.10 3.51
C ILE A 164 15.86 -0.83 2.67
N LYS A 165 16.94 -0.07 2.85
CA LYS A 165 17.22 1.15 2.05
C LYS A 165 17.31 0.90 0.55
N ARG A 166 17.60 -0.32 0.13
CA ARG A 166 17.69 -0.72 -1.29
C ARG A 166 16.34 -1.16 -1.87
N SER A 167 15.31 -1.30 -1.04
CA SER A 167 13.98 -1.73 -1.49
C SER A 167 13.25 -0.61 -2.22
N LEU A 168 12.35 -1.00 -3.14
CA LEU A 168 11.38 -0.11 -3.77
C LEU A 168 10.50 0.55 -2.70
N ASN A 169 10.15 -0.18 -1.64
CA ASN A 169 9.36 0.31 -0.51
C ASN A 169 10.00 1.56 0.12
N TYR A 170 11.28 1.46 0.47
CA TYR A 170 12.03 2.59 1.04
C TYR A 170 12.15 3.75 0.03
N ALA A 171 12.43 3.45 -1.24
CA ALA A 171 12.56 4.48 -2.28
C ALA A 171 11.27 5.28 -2.46
N LEU A 172 10.10 4.63 -2.42
CA LEU A 172 8.79 5.28 -2.50
C LEU A 172 8.55 6.21 -1.30
N LEU A 173 8.85 5.76 -0.07
CA LEU A 173 8.75 6.61 1.12
C LEU A 173 9.68 7.81 1.06
N GLN A 174 10.95 7.60 0.71
CA GLN A 174 11.98 8.64 0.66
C GLN A 174 11.66 9.74 -0.37
N ARG A 175 10.91 9.39 -1.43
CA ARG A 175 10.45 10.29 -2.48
C ARG A 175 9.09 10.93 -2.18
N GLY A 176 8.42 10.53 -1.11
CA GLY A 176 7.08 11.04 -0.74
C GLY A 176 5.96 10.50 -1.63
N HIS A 177 6.08 9.25 -2.09
CA HIS A 177 5.07 8.58 -2.92
C HIS A 177 4.16 7.62 -2.14
N ALA A 178 4.46 7.37 -0.86
CA ALA A 178 3.62 6.55 0.01
C ALA A 178 3.71 7.02 1.47
N TYR A 179 2.71 6.67 2.27
CA TYR A 179 2.74 6.76 3.73
C TYR A 179 3.38 5.50 4.32
N PRO A 180 4.00 5.58 5.52
CA PRO A 180 4.32 4.37 6.27
C PRO A 180 3.03 3.75 6.81
N MET A 181 2.92 2.43 6.71
CA MET A 181 1.84 1.66 7.30
C MET A 181 2.40 0.39 7.92
N PHE A 182 2.47 0.35 9.24
CA PHE A 182 3.12 -0.74 9.95
C PHE A 182 2.10 -1.71 10.53
N TYR A 183 2.36 -2.99 10.33
CA TYR A 183 1.68 -4.07 11.03
C TYR A 183 2.63 -4.73 12.04
N ASP A 184 2.05 -5.43 13.01
CA ASP A 184 2.73 -6.17 14.08
C ASP A 184 3.75 -7.23 13.59
N GLY A 185 3.66 -7.65 12.33
CA GLY A 185 4.67 -8.50 11.68
C GLY A 185 6.02 -7.81 11.42
N LEU A 186 6.05 -6.47 11.37
CA LEU A 186 7.25 -5.72 11.00
C LEU A 186 8.09 -5.37 12.24
N SER A 187 9.35 -5.80 12.31
CA SER A 187 10.20 -5.56 13.50
C SER A 187 10.48 -4.07 13.75
N ALA A 188 10.79 -3.70 14.99
CA ALA A 188 11.12 -2.32 15.37
C ALA A 188 12.24 -1.72 14.50
N ALA A 189 13.32 -2.46 14.26
CA ALA A 189 14.44 -1.99 13.43
C ALA A 189 14.02 -1.71 11.96
N MET A 190 13.09 -2.51 11.42
CA MET A 190 12.55 -2.28 10.08
C MET A 190 11.66 -1.04 10.05
N ARG A 191 10.80 -0.88 11.06
CA ARG A 191 9.95 0.31 11.20
C ARG A 191 10.80 1.57 11.31
N THR A 192 11.89 1.56 12.08
CA THR A 192 12.82 2.69 12.18
C THR A 192 13.38 3.07 10.81
N ALA A 193 13.84 2.11 10.02
CA ALA A 193 14.37 2.39 8.68
C ALA A 193 13.36 3.08 7.76
N LEU A 194 12.11 2.62 7.76
CA LEU A 194 11.04 3.21 6.96
C LEU A 194 10.59 4.57 7.51
N ALA A 195 10.49 4.70 8.84
CA ALA A 195 10.14 5.94 9.52
C ALA A 195 11.17 7.05 9.25
N ASP A 196 12.45 6.73 9.22
CA ASP A 196 13.51 7.70 8.93
C ASP A 196 13.39 8.24 7.49
N ALA A 197 13.08 7.38 6.52
CA ALA A 197 12.80 7.81 5.14
C ALA A 197 11.61 8.78 5.06
N VAL A 198 10.56 8.50 5.82
CA VAL A 198 9.35 9.33 5.90
C VAL A 198 9.64 10.67 6.54
N LYS A 199 10.35 10.68 7.68
CA LYS A 199 10.75 11.93 8.36
C LYS A 199 11.58 12.80 7.43
N ASP A 200 12.52 12.21 6.68
CA ASP A 200 13.33 12.93 5.69
C ASP A 200 12.47 13.51 4.57
N ALA A 201 11.58 12.72 3.97
CA ALA A 201 10.70 13.15 2.90
C ALA A 201 9.73 14.26 3.36
N ARG A 202 9.21 14.15 4.59
CA ARG A 202 8.34 15.15 5.20
C ARG A 202 9.06 16.47 5.47
N ARG A 203 10.26 16.44 6.07
CA ARG A 203 11.08 17.65 6.30
C ARG A 203 11.43 18.35 4.98
N ALA A 204 11.72 17.57 3.94
CA ALA A 204 12.03 18.08 2.62
C ALA A 204 10.80 18.44 1.77
N ARG A 205 9.57 18.29 2.30
CA ARG A 205 8.30 18.53 1.60
C ARG A 205 8.23 17.85 0.23
N ARG A 206 8.60 16.56 0.16
CA ARG A 206 8.58 15.80 -1.10
C ARG A 206 7.23 15.15 -1.36
N GLY A 207 6.78 15.16 -2.61
CA GLY A 207 5.58 14.44 -3.06
C GLY A 207 4.35 14.79 -2.21
N LEU A 208 3.68 13.78 -1.68
CA LEU A 208 2.46 13.95 -0.88
C LEU A 208 2.65 14.81 0.38
N TRP A 209 3.88 14.95 0.90
CA TRP A 209 4.15 15.70 2.13
C TRP A 209 4.00 17.22 1.96
N VAL A 210 3.87 17.72 0.73
CA VAL A 210 3.55 19.12 0.46
C VAL A 210 2.15 19.45 1.01
N ASP A 211 1.21 18.53 0.78
CA ASP A 211 -0.23 18.74 0.97
C ASP A 211 -0.84 17.82 2.05
N ASP A 212 -0.01 17.06 2.79
CA ASP A 212 -0.50 16.15 3.83
C ASP A 212 -1.34 16.88 4.90
N PHE A 213 -2.58 16.40 5.06
CA PHE A 213 -3.58 16.86 6.04
C PHE A 213 -3.78 15.89 7.20
N SER A 214 -3.07 14.74 7.24
CA SER A 214 -3.29 13.68 8.22
C SER A 214 -3.30 14.21 9.67
N GLN A 215 -2.37 15.10 10.02
CA GLN A 215 -2.30 15.74 11.35
C GLN A 215 -2.87 17.16 11.41
N LYS A 216 -2.80 17.92 10.31
CA LYS A 216 -3.33 19.30 10.23
C LYS A 216 -4.87 19.33 10.28
N GLY A 217 -5.47 18.23 9.86
CA GLY A 217 -6.89 18.02 9.70
C GLY A 217 -7.42 18.49 8.36
N LEU A 218 -8.09 17.56 7.69
CA LEU A 218 -8.73 17.74 6.40
C LEU A 218 -10.10 18.38 6.60
N PRO A 219 -10.37 19.57 6.02
CA PRO A 219 -11.72 20.08 5.86
C PRO A 219 -12.54 19.11 5.00
N LEU A 220 -13.69 18.68 5.49
CA LEU A 220 -14.43 17.57 4.88
C LEU A 220 -15.94 17.78 5.05
N ALA A 221 -16.64 18.07 3.95
CA ALA A 221 -18.11 18.10 3.90
C ALA A 221 -18.70 16.83 3.26
N GLY A 222 -17.94 16.13 2.42
CA GLY A 222 -18.39 14.89 1.80
C GLY A 222 -17.35 14.19 0.94
N LEU A 223 -17.77 13.18 0.20
CA LEU A 223 -16.88 12.31 -0.59
C LEU A 223 -16.06 13.08 -1.64
N THR A 224 -16.65 14.09 -2.29
CA THR A 224 -15.94 14.91 -3.29
C THR A 224 -14.73 15.65 -2.69
N ASP A 225 -14.83 16.15 -1.46
CA ASP A 225 -13.69 16.80 -0.78
C ASP A 225 -12.61 15.77 -0.45
N LEU A 226 -13.02 14.57 -0.07
CA LEU A 226 -12.11 13.46 0.20
C LEU A 226 -11.35 13.05 -1.07
N GLU A 227 -12.02 13.05 -2.23
CA GLU A 227 -11.41 12.72 -3.53
C GLU A 227 -10.43 13.79 -4.04
N THR A 228 -10.77 15.06 -3.84
CA THR A 228 -10.04 16.20 -4.40
C THR A 228 -8.94 16.72 -3.49
N ASN A 229 -9.15 16.70 -2.17
CA ASN A 229 -8.27 17.30 -1.18
C ASN A 229 -7.72 16.28 -0.16
N GLY A 230 -8.19 15.03 -0.20
CA GLY A 230 -7.85 14.00 0.78
C GLY A 230 -6.44 13.45 0.65
N VAL A 231 -5.41 14.30 0.66
CA VAL A 231 -4.01 13.90 0.87
C VAL A 231 -3.84 13.60 2.36
N ILE A 232 -4.33 12.43 2.76
CA ILE A 232 -4.29 11.91 4.13
C ILE A 232 -3.83 10.45 4.11
N PHE A 233 -3.50 9.93 5.29
CA PHE A 233 -3.16 8.52 5.48
C PHE A 233 -4.21 7.60 4.81
N PRO A 234 -3.84 6.68 3.88
CA PRO A 234 -4.83 6.00 3.04
C PRO A 234 -5.77 5.08 3.83
N LYS A 235 -5.31 4.51 4.94
CA LYS A 235 -6.21 3.79 5.86
C LYS A 235 -7.33 4.68 6.42
N LEU A 236 -7.02 5.92 6.80
CA LEU A 236 -8.01 6.90 7.24
C LEU A 236 -8.95 7.26 6.09
N PHE A 237 -8.42 7.46 4.88
CA PHE A 237 -9.23 7.67 3.68
C PHE A 237 -10.24 6.54 3.45
N ARG A 238 -9.80 5.27 3.47
CA ARG A 238 -10.66 4.12 3.25
C ARG A 238 -11.82 4.08 4.27
N ARG A 239 -11.52 4.33 5.55
CA ARG A 239 -12.53 4.38 6.62
C ARG A 239 -13.50 5.55 6.47
N LEU A 240 -13.02 6.73 6.07
CA LEU A 240 -13.88 7.88 5.79
C LEU A 240 -14.77 7.64 4.57
N ALA A 241 -14.23 7.10 3.48
CA ALA A 241 -15.00 6.78 2.28
C ALA A 241 -16.12 5.77 2.58
N GLU A 242 -15.82 4.76 3.41
CA GLU A 242 -16.81 3.81 3.92
C GLU A 242 -17.87 4.50 4.78
N PHE A 243 -17.46 5.27 5.78
CA PHE A 243 -18.38 5.99 6.66
C PHE A 243 -19.29 6.97 5.91
N LEU A 244 -18.74 7.80 5.02
CA LEU A 244 -19.48 8.76 4.21
C LEU A 244 -20.42 8.12 3.19
N SER A 245 -20.24 6.84 2.90
CA SER A 245 -21.15 6.06 2.06
C SER A 245 -22.34 5.48 2.86
N THR A 246 -22.34 5.61 4.19
CA THR A 246 -23.46 5.18 5.04
C THR A 246 -24.58 6.25 5.10
N PRO A 247 -25.86 5.85 5.18
CA PRO A 247 -26.96 6.81 5.30
C PRO A 247 -26.84 7.69 6.55
N ASN A 248 -27.13 8.99 6.42
CA ASN A 248 -27.14 9.97 7.51
C ASN A 248 -25.79 10.12 8.26
N ALA A 249 -24.67 9.80 7.61
CA ALA A 249 -23.34 9.95 8.18
C ALA A 249 -23.08 11.40 8.61
N LYS A 250 -22.77 11.60 9.90
CA LYS A 250 -22.31 12.88 10.45
C LYS A 250 -20.86 12.75 10.88
N LEU A 251 -19.98 13.61 10.39
CA LEU A 251 -18.54 13.49 10.65
C LEU A 251 -18.20 13.42 12.15
N THR A 252 -18.97 14.07 13.03
CA THR A 252 -18.80 14.00 14.49
C THR A 252 -18.96 12.60 15.08
N ASP A 253 -19.68 11.71 14.40
CA ASP A 253 -19.89 10.33 14.85
C ASP A 253 -18.81 9.37 14.32
N PHE A 254 -17.89 9.85 13.46
CA PHE A 254 -16.94 9.00 12.74
C PHE A 254 -16.00 8.21 13.67
N SER A 255 -15.39 8.84 14.67
CA SER A 255 -14.49 8.13 15.59
C SER A 255 -15.20 7.04 16.38
N ARG A 256 -16.45 7.30 16.80
CA ARG A 256 -17.29 6.31 17.49
C ARG A 256 -17.64 5.15 16.56
N TRP A 257 -18.14 5.46 15.37
CA TRP A 257 -18.44 4.47 14.33
C TRP A 257 -17.23 3.59 14.00
N LEU A 258 -16.03 4.18 13.92
CA LEU A 258 -14.81 3.44 13.64
C LEU A 258 -14.51 2.39 14.73
N ASN A 259 -14.72 2.74 16.00
CA ASN A 259 -14.51 1.81 17.11
C ASN A 259 -15.60 0.75 17.23
N GLU A 260 -16.85 1.09 16.93
CA GLU A 260 -17.99 0.19 17.09
C GLU A 260 -18.15 -0.77 15.89
N GLU A 261 -18.07 -0.25 14.67
CA GLU A 261 -18.38 -0.99 13.44
C GLU A 261 -17.13 -1.56 12.75
N LYS A 262 -15.96 -0.95 12.97
CA LYS A 262 -14.68 -1.33 12.34
C LYS A 262 -13.52 -1.36 13.33
N PRO A 263 -13.63 -2.08 14.47
CA PRO A 263 -12.61 -2.08 15.50
C PRO A 263 -11.27 -2.60 14.96
N GLU A 264 -10.29 -1.71 14.92
CA GLU A 264 -8.92 -2.01 14.51
C GLU A 264 -7.96 -1.66 15.63
N ILE A 265 -7.30 -2.67 16.19
CA ILE A 265 -6.36 -2.48 17.29
C ILE A 265 -5.04 -1.96 16.73
N LEU A 266 -4.47 -0.97 17.41
CA LEU A 266 -3.10 -0.50 17.18
C LEU A 266 -2.30 -0.52 18.49
N LEU A 267 -0.99 -0.70 18.36
CA LEU A 267 0.00 -0.31 19.37
C LEU A 267 0.43 1.13 19.08
N ASP A 268 0.19 2.02 20.03
CA ASP A 268 0.66 3.41 20.00
C ASP A 268 2.12 3.44 20.45
N LEU A 269 3.02 3.78 19.53
CA LEU A 269 4.46 3.78 19.83
C LEU A 269 4.90 4.93 20.75
N ARG A 270 4.04 5.92 21.02
CA ARG A 270 4.34 7.00 21.96
C ARG A 270 4.10 6.62 23.41
N THR A 271 3.04 5.86 23.67
CA THR A 271 2.64 5.42 25.01
C THR A 271 3.03 3.98 25.30
N LEU A 272 3.27 3.18 24.25
CA LEU A 272 3.48 1.73 24.30
C LEU A 272 2.23 0.96 24.79
N ASP A 273 1.05 1.55 24.60
CA ASP A 273 -0.24 0.94 24.93
C ASP A 273 -1.02 0.56 23.69
N PHE A 274 -1.98 -0.35 23.87
CA PHE A 274 -2.95 -0.68 22.84
C PHE A 274 -4.09 0.35 22.84
N SER A 275 -4.57 0.70 21.64
CA SER A 275 -5.74 1.55 21.44
C SER A 275 -6.53 1.05 20.23
N LEU A 276 -7.75 1.54 20.05
CA LEU A 276 -8.47 1.37 18.79
C LEU A 276 -8.09 2.49 17.82
N PHE A 277 -8.22 2.23 16.52
CA PHE A 277 -7.91 3.23 15.50
C PHE A 277 -8.79 4.47 15.61
N GLY A 278 -10.05 4.35 16.05
CA GLY A 278 -10.91 5.51 16.30
C GLY A 278 -10.45 6.38 17.47
N ASP A 279 -9.72 5.82 18.44
CA ASP A 279 -9.20 6.59 19.60
C ASP A 279 -8.08 7.57 19.19
N VAL A 280 -7.39 7.29 18.08
CA VAL A 280 -6.37 8.18 17.51
C VAL A 280 -6.90 9.06 16.38
N VAL A 281 -8.22 9.06 16.15
CA VAL A 281 -8.91 9.90 15.18
C VAL A 281 -9.73 10.95 15.90
N MET A 282 -9.52 12.23 15.56
CA MET A 282 -10.36 13.33 15.99
C MET A 282 -11.21 13.81 14.84
N ALA A 283 -12.53 13.62 14.96
CA ALA A 283 -13.51 14.08 13.99
C ALA A 283 -14.43 15.14 14.62
N GLY A 284 -14.42 16.34 14.05
CA GLY A 284 -15.31 17.44 14.41
C GLY A 284 -16.44 17.61 13.37
N PRO A 285 -17.19 18.73 13.44
CA PRO A 285 -18.31 18.98 12.52
C PRO A 285 -17.92 19.06 11.04
N SER A 286 -16.70 19.50 10.72
CA SER A 286 -16.26 19.76 9.34
C SER A 286 -14.78 19.44 9.11
N ARG A 287 -14.13 18.77 10.06
CA ARG A 287 -12.70 18.46 9.96
C ARG A 287 -12.38 17.13 10.64
N VAL A 288 -11.49 16.35 10.04
CA VAL A 288 -10.98 15.08 10.59
C VAL A 288 -9.46 15.03 10.55
N ARG A 289 -8.83 14.51 11.60
CA ARG A 289 -7.37 14.36 11.71
C ARG A 289 -6.97 13.15 12.57
N LEU A 290 -5.74 12.70 12.40
CA LEU A 290 -5.06 11.80 13.32
C LEU A 290 -4.45 12.60 14.49
N THR A 291 -4.37 11.95 15.65
CA THR A 291 -3.61 12.44 16.82
C THR A 291 -2.22 11.81 16.92
N ARG A 292 -1.92 10.84 16.06
CA ARG A 292 -0.61 10.20 15.86
C ARG A 292 -0.11 10.36 14.44
N MET A 293 1.20 10.43 14.27
CA MET A 293 1.80 10.33 12.94
C MET A 293 1.64 8.88 12.44
N PRO A 294 1.54 8.66 11.12
CA PRO A 294 1.45 7.31 10.56
C PRO A 294 2.57 6.36 11.03
N GLU A 295 3.80 6.84 11.16
CA GLU A 295 4.94 6.05 11.66
C GLU A 295 4.94 5.78 13.18
N GLU A 296 4.00 6.37 13.94
CA GLU A 296 3.83 6.16 15.37
C GLU A 296 2.78 5.08 15.69
N MET A 297 2.15 4.49 14.66
CA MET A 297 1.09 3.50 14.82
C MET A 297 1.53 2.15 14.25
N VAL A 298 1.26 1.07 14.99
CA VAL A 298 1.43 -0.30 14.49
C VAL A 298 0.11 -1.04 14.61
N PHE A 299 -0.50 -1.37 13.47
CA PHE A 299 -1.76 -2.11 13.43
C PHE A 299 -1.54 -3.57 13.78
N ILE A 300 -2.43 -4.11 14.60
CA ILE A 300 -2.42 -5.53 14.93
C ILE A 300 -3.16 -6.27 13.82
N SER A 301 -2.48 -7.23 13.19
CA SER A 301 -3.07 -7.99 12.10
C SER A 301 -4.28 -8.77 12.60
N ALA A 302 -5.40 -8.70 11.86
CA ALA A 302 -6.52 -9.60 12.07
C ALA A 302 -6.03 -11.05 11.89
N ARG A 303 -6.39 -11.92 12.83
CA ARG A 303 -6.05 -13.34 12.82
C ARG A 303 -7.20 -14.18 12.29
#